data_AF-A0A496RH95-F1
#
_entry.id   AF-A0A496RH95-F1
#
_cell.length_a   1.000
_cell.length_b   1.000
_cell.length_c   1.000
_cell.angle_alpha   90.00
_cell.angle_beta   90.00
_cell.angle_gamma   90.00
#
_symmetry.space_group_name_H-M   'P 1'
#
loop_
_entity.id
_entity.type
_entity.pdbx_description
1 polymer ?
#
loop_
_entity_poly.entity_id
_entity_poly.type
_entity_poly.pdbx_seq_one_letter_code
_entity_poly.pdbx_strand_id
1 'polypeptide(L)'
;MQVALEIPTAHLKKLSSLTDFDFVIASQYLQDSKYANYYKSSSRFMMLDNGMFELGHPISDEELVQVCKELRPNEVIVPDDSLIHTIRFVSQYDYTLEKLKIKTVGVLHGQTLEECRQNLQVLLVLPVQTICIPLDLEFKEFQTSNKILTWSLSRLSLLSLIHSSKFYQYKKDFHLLGVSDPGEVLLAKKFSWVRSIDTSCPIVSALRDIALDQVEKKLVRPEHYFDLTLTRSQITKCQKSIKLFKSWCSR
;
A
#
# COMPACT_ATOMS: atom_id res chain seq x y z
N MET A 1 -12.23 4.22 5.32
CA MET A 1 -11.18 3.79 4.36
C MET A 1 -11.19 2.28 4.32
N GLN A 2 -11.02 1.68 3.15
CA GLN A 2 -10.86 0.23 3.02
C GLN A 2 -9.46 -0.18 3.46
N VAL A 3 -9.34 -1.32 4.13
CA VAL A 3 -8.09 -1.80 4.72
C VAL A 3 -7.66 -3.10 4.05
N ALA A 4 -6.45 -3.13 3.53
CA ALA A 4 -5.74 -4.37 3.23
C ALA A 4 -4.59 -4.58 4.22
N LEU A 5 -4.12 -5.82 4.30
CA LEU A 5 -2.99 -6.20 5.13
C LEU A 5 -2.04 -7.07 4.33
N GLU A 6 -0.76 -6.86 4.57
CA GLU A 6 0.29 -7.80 4.14
C GLU A 6 0.27 -9.00 5.09
N ILE A 7 -0.30 -10.12 4.67
CA ILE A 7 -0.50 -11.29 5.54
C ILE A 7 0.54 -12.37 5.19
N PRO A 8 1.24 -12.95 6.18
CA PRO A 8 2.14 -14.08 5.93
C PRO A 8 1.40 -15.28 5.34
N THR A 9 2.04 -16.00 4.42
CA THR A 9 1.40 -17.00 3.56
C THR A 9 0.59 -18.04 4.35
N ALA A 10 1.16 -18.52 5.46
CA ALA A 10 0.53 -19.54 6.30
C ALA A 10 -0.82 -19.11 6.90
N HIS A 11 -1.12 -17.80 6.97
CA HIS A 11 -2.31 -17.26 7.63
C HIS A 11 -3.31 -16.58 6.69
N LEU A 12 -3.04 -16.55 5.38
CA LEU A 12 -3.93 -15.95 4.37
C LEU A 12 -5.38 -16.42 4.53
N LYS A 13 -5.60 -17.74 4.55
CA LYS A 13 -6.94 -18.33 4.73
C LYS A 13 -7.67 -17.85 6.00
N LYS A 14 -6.92 -17.52 7.05
CA LYS A 14 -7.49 -17.21 8.38
C LYS A 14 -7.65 -15.71 8.62
N LEU A 15 -6.80 -14.88 8.03
CA LEU A 15 -6.74 -13.44 8.29
C LEU A 15 -7.31 -12.59 7.15
N SER A 16 -7.28 -13.05 5.89
CA SER A 16 -7.76 -12.24 4.75
C SER A 16 -9.27 -11.95 4.82
N SER A 17 -10.06 -12.77 5.52
CA SER A 17 -11.49 -12.46 5.75
C SER A 17 -11.72 -11.24 6.65
N LEU A 18 -10.68 -10.78 7.36
CA LEU A 18 -10.74 -9.58 8.18
C LEU A 18 -10.42 -8.32 7.39
N THR A 19 -9.79 -8.42 6.22
CA THR A 19 -9.48 -7.27 5.35
C THR A 19 -10.64 -6.96 4.40
N ASP A 20 -10.66 -5.76 3.84
CA ASP A 20 -11.69 -5.34 2.88
C ASP A 20 -11.33 -5.76 1.44
N PHE A 21 -10.04 -5.91 1.15
CA PHE A 21 -9.53 -6.38 -0.13
C PHE A 21 -8.19 -7.09 0.03
N ASP A 22 -7.70 -7.69 -1.04
CA ASP A 22 -6.45 -8.43 -1.09
C ASP A 22 -5.34 -7.52 -1.66
N PHE A 23 -4.22 -7.43 -0.93
CA PHE A 23 -3.02 -6.72 -1.35
C PHE A 23 -1.92 -7.75 -1.58
N VAL A 24 -1.54 -7.90 -2.85
CA VAL A 24 -0.69 -8.99 -3.33
C VAL A 24 0.67 -8.43 -3.68
N ILE A 25 1.74 -9.01 -3.17
CA ILE A 25 3.11 -8.60 -3.51
C ILE A 25 3.60 -9.45 -4.69
N ALA A 26 3.95 -8.82 -5.82
CA ALA A 26 4.34 -9.54 -7.03
C ALA A 26 5.62 -10.37 -6.83
N SER A 27 6.62 -9.85 -6.11
CA SER A 27 7.84 -10.59 -5.78
C SER A 27 7.55 -11.85 -4.96
N GLN A 28 6.67 -11.77 -3.96
CA GLN A 28 6.23 -12.93 -3.18
C GLN A 28 5.42 -13.92 -4.04
N TYR A 29 4.57 -13.43 -4.94
CA TYR A 29 3.81 -14.27 -5.86
C TYR A 29 4.72 -15.10 -6.78
N LEU A 30 5.84 -14.54 -7.25
CA LEU A 30 6.78 -15.25 -8.11
C LEU A 30 7.58 -16.33 -7.34
N GLN A 31 7.86 -16.10 -6.07
CA GLN A 31 8.75 -16.96 -5.26
C GLN A 31 8.00 -18.04 -4.47
N ASP A 32 6.77 -17.78 -4.04
CA ASP A 32 6.00 -18.67 -3.18
C ASP A 32 4.75 -19.21 -3.89
N SER A 33 4.86 -20.47 -4.34
CA SER A 33 3.74 -21.18 -4.99
C SER A 33 2.48 -21.29 -4.12
N LYS A 34 2.59 -21.33 -2.78
CA LYS A 34 1.42 -21.38 -1.89
C LYS A 34 0.73 -20.02 -1.84
N TYR A 35 1.51 -18.94 -1.78
CA TYR A 35 1.01 -17.57 -1.88
C TYR A 35 0.31 -17.33 -3.23
N ALA A 36 0.96 -17.71 -4.33
CA ALA A 36 0.40 -17.60 -5.68
C ALA A 36 -0.91 -18.39 -5.84
N ASN A 37 -0.93 -19.66 -5.41
CA ASN A 37 -2.11 -20.50 -5.51
C ASN A 37 -3.29 -19.97 -4.69
N TYR A 38 -3.03 -19.37 -3.52
CA TYR A 38 -4.08 -18.74 -2.73
C TYR A 38 -4.74 -17.60 -3.51
N TYR A 39 -3.97 -16.64 -4.04
CA TYR A 39 -4.53 -15.49 -4.72
C TYR A 39 -5.12 -15.81 -6.10
N LYS A 40 -4.58 -16.80 -6.82
CA LYS A 40 -5.24 -17.35 -8.04
C LYS A 40 -6.65 -17.87 -7.77
N SER A 41 -6.92 -18.33 -6.55
CA SER A 41 -8.25 -18.80 -6.13
C SER A 41 -9.14 -17.71 -5.50
N SER A 42 -8.59 -16.52 -5.25
CA SER A 42 -9.35 -15.41 -4.69
C SER A 42 -10.19 -14.71 -5.76
N SER A 43 -11.43 -14.39 -5.41
CA SER A 43 -12.33 -13.56 -6.23
C SER A 43 -12.56 -12.17 -5.63
N ARG A 44 -11.84 -11.85 -4.55
CA ARG A 44 -11.90 -10.54 -3.89
C ARG A 44 -11.22 -9.50 -4.77
N PHE A 45 -11.53 -8.24 -4.51
CA PHE A 45 -10.80 -7.15 -5.13
C PHE A 45 -9.30 -7.29 -4.81
N MET A 46 -8.45 -7.25 -5.84
CA MET A 46 -7.00 -7.41 -5.72
C MET A 46 -6.27 -6.18 -6.23
N MET A 47 -5.39 -5.64 -5.38
CA MET A 47 -4.36 -4.68 -5.75
C MET A 47 -3.01 -5.40 -5.74
N LEU A 48 -2.31 -5.40 -6.88
CA LEU A 48 -0.99 -6.00 -7.04
C LEU A 48 0.08 -4.94 -6.86
N ASP A 49 0.93 -5.11 -5.86
CA ASP A 49 2.12 -4.32 -5.60
C ASP A 49 3.32 -4.87 -6.37
N ASN A 50 4.21 -3.99 -6.83
CA ASN A 50 5.36 -4.34 -7.67
C ASN A 50 6.54 -4.93 -6.87
N GLY A 51 6.48 -4.97 -5.54
CA GLY A 51 7.50 -5.54 -4.66
C GLY A 51 8.71 -4.63 -4.40
N MET A 52 8.62 -3.33 -4.66
CA MET A 52 9.70 -2.36 -4.48
C MET A 52 10.28 -2.39 -3.07
N PHE A 53 9.43 -2.47 -2.05
CA PHE A 53 9.89 -2.49 -0.66
C PHE A 53 10.68 -3.76 -0.32
N GLU A 54 10.22 -4.91 -0.80
CA GLU A 54 10.82 -6.21 -0.50
C GLU A 54 12.19 -6.41 -1.17
N LEU A 55 12.36 -5.94 -2.40
CA LEU A 55 13.57 -6.14 -3.19
C LEU A 55 14.51 -4.94 -3.18
N GLY A 56 14.04 -3.75 -2.79
CA GLY A 56 14.77 -2.50 -2.95
C GLY A 56 14.83 -1.99 -4.39
N HIS A 57 14.13 -2.67 -5.30
CA HIS A 57 13.88 -2.29 -6.69
C HIS A 57 12.54 -2.93 -7.12
N PRO A 58 11.79 -2.37 -8.10
CA PRO A 58 10.61 -3.07 -8.60
C PRO A 58 11.05 -4.36 -9.32
N ILE A 59 10.17 -5.37 -9.40
CA ILE A 59 10.38 -6.47 -10.37
C ILE A 59 10.43 -5.92 -11.80
N SER A 60 10.95 -6.70 -12.75
CA SER A 60 11.01 -6.22 -14.14
C SER A 60 9.61 -5.93 -14.71
N ASP A 61 9.54 -5.00 -15.66
CA ASP A 61 8.30 -4.63 -16.35
C ASP A 61 7.62 -5.86 -16.96
N GLU A 62 8.42 -6.75 -17.56
CA GLU A 62 7.95 -8.00 -18.16
C GLU A 62 7.39 -8.99 -17.13
N GLU A 63 8.07 -9.15 -15.98
CA GLU A 63 7.58 -9.99 -14.88
C GLU A 63 6.27 -9.45 -14.32
N LEU A 64 6.18 -8.14 -14.08
CA LEU A 64 4.95 -7.52 -13.56
C LEU A 64 3.78 -7.73 -14.51
N VAL A 65 3.99 -7.53 -15.81
CA VAL A 65 2.97 -7.77 -16.84
C VAL A 65 2.63 -9.26 -16.95
N GLN A 66 3.58 -10.16 -16.76
CA GLN A 66 3.33 -11.60 -16.73
C GLN A 66 2.45 -11.99 -15.54
N VAL A 67 2.75 -11.48 -14.33
CA VAL A 67 1.90 -11.68 -13.15
C VAL A 67 0.51 -11.12 -13.41
N CYS A 68 0.38 -9.94 -14.04
CA CYS A 68 -0.91 -9.37 -14.42
C CYS A 68 -1.72 -10.28 -15.35
N LYS A 69 -1.08 -10.90 -16.35
CA LYS A 69 -1.74 -11.82 -17.29
C LYS A 69 -2.27 -13.08 -16.59
N GLU A 70 -1.51 -13.59 -15.63
CA GLU A 70 -1.86 -14.81 -14.89
C GLU A 70 -2.89 -14.57 -13.80
N LEU A 71 -2.65 -13.58 -12.95
CA LEU A 71 -3.44 -13.31 -11.75
C LEU A 71 -4.68 -12.46 -12.05
N ARG A 72 -4.63 -11.59 -13.06
CA ARG A 72 -5.68 -10.62 -13.42
C ARG A 72 -6.20 -9.82 -12.21
N PRO A 73 -5.32 -9.07 -11.51
CA PRO A 73 -5.74 -8.21 -10.41
C PRO A 73 -6.69 -7.10 -10.90
N ASN A 74 -7.44 -6.48 -10.00
CA ASN A 74 -8.27 -5.33 -10.36
C ASN A 74 -7.43 -4.07 -10.59
N GLU A 75 -6.36 -3.93 -9.80
CA GLU A 75 -5.43 -2.82 -9.82
C GLU A 75 -3.99 -3.33 -9.78
N VAL A 76 -3.08 -2.63 -10.47
CA VAL A 76 -1.64 -2.88 -10.42
C VAL A 76 -0.89 -1.59 -10.14
N ILE A 77 -0.05 -1.60 -9.11
CA ILE A 77 0.94 -0.56 -8.83
C ILE A 77 2.07 -0.76 -9.83
N VAL A 78 2.25 0.22 -10.71
CA VAL A 78 3.32 0.20 -11.71
C VAL A 78 4.67 0.53 -11.07
N PRO A 79 5.81 0.38 -11.78
CA PRO A 79 7.11 0.74 -11.22
C PRO A 79 7.13 2.14 -10.59
N ASP A 80 7.63 2.21 -9.36
CA ASP A 80 7.57 3.34 -8.43
C ASP A 80 8.96 3.75 -7.91
N ASP A 81 10.02 3.43 -8.66
CA ASP A 81 11.37 3.94 -8.43
C ASP A 81 11.53 5.38 -8.96
N SER A 82 10.77 5.77 -9.99
CA SER A 82 10.73 7.14 -10.51
C SER A 82 9.50 7.45 -11.37
N LEU A 83 9.13 8.74 -11.43
CA LEU A 83 8.04 9.22 -12.31
C LEU A 83 8.30 8.91 -13.79
N ILE A 84 9.56 8.98 -14.23
CA ILE A 84 9.93 8.68 -15.62
C ILE A 84 9.67 7.21 -15.93
N HIS A 85 10.02 6.30 -15.01
CA HIS A 85 9.76 4.88 -15.17
C HIS A 85 8.25 4.59 -15.17
N THR A 86 7.49 5.20 -14.26
CA THR A 86 6.02 5.16 -14.28
C THR A 86 5.46 5.57 -15.65
N ILE A 87 5.89 6.71 -16.21
CA ILE A 87 5.42 7.20 -17.52
C ILE A 87 5.77 6.22 -18.63
N ARG A 88 7.01 5.69 -18.64
CA ARG A 88 7.47 4.73 -19.65
C ARG A 88 6.64 3.46 -19.61
N PHE A 89 6.48 2.87 -18.43
CA PHE A 89 5.71 1.64 -18.24
C PHE A 89 4.27 1.80 -18.71
N VAL A 90 3.61 2.88 -18.27
CA VAL A 90 2.25 3.20 -18.68
C VAL A 90 2.17 3.34 -20.19
N SER A 91 3.05 4.14 -20.81
CA SER A 91 3.06 4.34 -22.26
C SER A 91 3.27 3.03 -23.04
N GLN A 92 4.06 2.10 -22.50
CA GLN A 92 4.38 0.83 -23.13
C GLN A 92 3.26 -0.23 -22.96
N TYR A 93 2.60 -0.27 -21.81
CA TYR A 93 1.72 -1.37 -21.42
C TYR A 93 0.24 -1.00 -21.24
N ASP A 94 -0.15 0.28 -21.38
CA ASP A 94 -1.54 0.75 -21.20
C ASP A 94 -2.56 -0.11 -21.97
N TYR A 95 -2.36 -0.31 -23.27
CA TYR A 95 -3.23 -1.15 -24.09
C TYR A 95 -3.31 -2.60 -23.60
N THR A 96 -2.21 -3.16 -23.10
CA THR A 96 -2.18 -4.53 -22.56
C THR A 96 -3.01 -4.62 -21.28
N LEU A 97 -2.84 -3.66 -20.38
CA LEU A 97 -3.57 -3.61 -19.11
C LEU A 97 -5.06 -3.32 -19.32
N GLU A 98 -5.40 -2.42 -20.25
CA GLU A 98 -6.78 -2.13 -20.63
C GLU A 98 -7.48 -3.39 -21.18
N LYS A 99 -6.82 -4.15 -22.07
CA LYS A 99 -7.35 -5.41 -22.60
C LYS A 99 -7.57 -6.46 -21.50
N LEU A 100 -6.73 -6.47 -20.48
CA LEU A 100 -6.88 -7.33 -19.30
C LEU A 100 -7.90 -6.77 -18.29
N LYS A 101 -8.44 -5.57 -18.51
CA LYS A 101 -9.34 -4.82 -17.61
C LYS A 101 -8.70 -4.55 -16.24
N ILE A 102 -7.39 -4.32 -16.23
CA ILE A 102 -6.60 -4.01 -15.04
C ILE A 102 -6.42 -2.50 -14.99
N LYS A 103 -6.74 -1.90 -13.85
CA LYS A 103 -6.52 -0.47 -13.62
C LYS A 103 -5.09 -0.21 -13.18
N THR A 104 -4.49 0.80 -13.77
CA THR A 104 -3.15 1.26 -13.44
C THR A 104 -3.17 2.11 -12.16
N VAL A 105 -2.19 1.92 -11.29
CA VAL A 105 -2.00 2.70 -10.06
C VAL A 105 -0.61 3.33 -10.09
N GLY A 106 -0.53 4.66 -9.94
CA GLY A 106 0.72 5.40 -9.88
C GLY A 106 1.09 5.77 -8.44
N VAL A 107 2.37 5.98 -8.16
CA VAL A 107 2.88 6.36 -6.83
C VAL A 107 3.45 7.77 -6.90
N LEU A 108 3.18 8.59 -5.88
CA LEU A 108 3.76 9.92 -5.78
C LEU A 108 5.26 9.85 -5.46
N HIS A 109 6.03 10.74 -6.06
CA HIS A 109 7.45 10.95 -5.73
C HIS A 109 7.72 12.42 -5.41
N GLY A 110 8.65 12.65 -4.48
CA GLY A 110 9.17 13.98 -4.17
C GLY A 110 9.79 14.07 -2.78
N GLN A 111 10.79 14.94 -2.63
CA GLN A 111 11.44 15.25 -1.35
C GLN A 111 10.89 16.53 -0.70
N THR A 112 10.03 17.25 -1.40
CA THR A 112 9.35 18.45 -0.90
C THR A 112 7.86 18.39 -1.24
N LEU A 113 7.06 19.19 -0.54
CA LEU A 113 5.63 19.32 -0.82
C LEU A 113 5.37 19.83 -2.26
N GLU A 114 6.23 20.71 -2.76
CA GLU A 114 6.14 21.27 -4.10
C GLU A 114 6.51 20.25 -5.18
N GLU A 115 7.55 19.45 -4.99
CA GLU A 115 7.88 18.34 -5.89
C GLU A 115 6.74 17.32 -5.96
N CYS A 116 6.15 16.96 -4.81
CA CYS A 116 4.97 16.09 -4.77
C CYS A 116 3.77 16.71 -5.48
N ARG A 117 3.59 18.03 -5.39
CA ARG A 117 2.52 18.75 -6.12
C ARG A 117 2.71 18.61 -7.64
N GLN A 118 3.93 18.83 -8.12
CA GLN A 118 4.26 18.71 -9.54
C GLN A 118 4.10 17.27 -10.03
N ASN A 119 4.59 16.30 -9.25
CA ASN A 119 4.41 14.89 -9.53
C ASN A 119 2.93 14.51 -9.60
N LEU A 120 2.13 14.96 -8.63
CA LEU A 120 0.68 14.75 -8.61
C LEU A 120 0.01 15.30 -9.86
N GLN A 121 0.37 16.50 -10.31
CA GLN A 121 -0.19 17.09 -11.53
C GLN A 121 0.06 16.21 -12.77
N VAL A 122 1.22 15.56 -12.84
CA VAL A 122 1.52 14.59 -13.90
C VAL A 122 0.65 13.33 -13.76
N LEU A 123 0.59 12.74 -12.55
CA LEU A 123 -0.24 11.55 -12.31
C LEU A 123 -1.74 11.81 -12.59
N LEU A 124 -2.23 13.03 -12.36
CA LEU A 124 -3.64 13.37 -12.62
C LEU A 124 -4.00 13.31 -14.11
N VAL A 125 -3.04 13.56 -15.02
CA VAL A 125 -3.26 13.52 -16.47
C VAL A 125 -2.88 12.19 -17.12
N LEU A 126 -2.12 11.33 -16.43
CA LEU A 126 -1.81 9.97 -16.89
C LEU A 126 -3.04 9.05 -16.79
N PRO A 127 -3.09 7.95 -17.58
CA PRO A 127 -4.14 6.92 -17.49
C PRO A 127 -3.95 6.00 -16.26
N VAL A 128 -3.66 6.59 -15.10
CA VAL A 128 -3.69 5.93 -13.78
C VAL A 128 -5.06 6.17 -13.14
N GLN A 129 -5.65 5.18 -12.48
CA GLN A 129 -6.97 5.32 -11.84
C GLN A 129 -6.87 5.57 -10.33
N THR A 130 -5.83 5.02 -9.69
CA THR A 130 -5.51 5.24 -8.28
C THR A 130 -4.14 5.91 -8.17
N ILE A 131 -3.99 6.80 -7.20
CA ILE A 131 -2.73 7.45 -6.83
C ILE A 131 -2.37 7.02 -5.40
N CYS A 132 -1.22 6.38 -5.25
CA CYS A 132 -0.65 6.00 -3.97
C CYS A 132 0.17 7.15 -3.38
N ILE A 133 0.02 7.34 -2.07
CA ILE A 133 0.84 8.23 -1.26
C ILE A 133 1.80 7.33 -0.47
N PRO A 134 3.10 7.30 -0.80
CA PRO A 134 4.03 6.36 -0.18
C PRO A 134 4.37 6.73 1.27
N LEU A 135 4.76 5.74 2.06
CA LEU A 135 5.15 5.91 3.47
C LEU A 135 6.34 6.83 3.65
N ASP A 136 7.36 6.67 2.83
CA ASP A 136 8.71 7.20 3.01
C ASP A 136 8.91 8.63 2.48
N LEU A 137 7.83 9.42 2.42
CA LEU A 137 7.92 10.86 2.19
C LEU A 137 8.60 11.53 3.40
N GLU A 138 9.83 12.00 3.20
CA GLU A 138 10.63 12.70 4.22
C GLU A 138 10.85 14.17 3.83
N PHE A 139 9.80 15.00 3.90
CA PHE A 139 9.93 16.42 3.59
C PHE A 139 10.86 17.11 4.57
N LYS A 140 11.83 17.87 4.05
CA LYS A 140 12.89 18.52 4.83
C LYS A 140 12.33 19.41 5.95
N GLU A 141 11.20 20.05 5.71
CA GLU A 141 10.51 20.96 6.62
C GLU A 141 9.89 20.25 7.85
N PHE A 142 9.66 18.94 7.77
CA PHE A 142 9.04 18.14 8.84
C PHE A 142 9.99 17.11 9.44
N GLN A 143 11.29 17.18 9.12
CA GLN A 143 12.28 16.26 9.65
C GLN A 143 12.41 16.40 11.18
N THR A 144 12.21 15.29 11.87
CA THR A 144 12.43 15.16 13.32
C THR A 144 13.35 13.98 13.60
N SER A 145 13.81 13.85 14.85
CA SER A 145 14.54 12.65 15.29
C SER A 145 13.69 11.37 15.24
N ASN A 146 12.35 11.49 15.18
CA ASN A 146 11.43 10.38 15.00
C ASN A 146 11.01 10.27 13.52
N LYS A 147 11.51 9.24 12.83
CA LYS A 147 11.18 8.98 11.42
C LYS A 147 9.69 8.75 11.17
N ILE A 148 8.99 8.04 12.06
CA ILE A 148 7.53 7.86 11.93
C ILE A 148 6.84 9.22 11.91
N LEU A 149 7.20 10.09 12.86
CA LEU A 149 6.56 11.38 12.99
C LEU A 149 6.82 12.24 11.74
N THR A 150 8.04 12.18 11.21
CA THR A 150 8.43 12.83 9.96
C THR A 150 7.56 12.37 8.79
N TRP A 151 7.38 11.06 8.61
CA TRP A 151 6.54 10.48 7.55
C TRP A 151 5.07 10.86 7.72
N SER A 152 4.52 10.72 8.93
CA SER A 152 3.13 11.07 9.24
C SER A 152 2.88 12.57 8.98
N LEU A 153 3.77 13.47 9.42
CA LEU A 153 3.65 14.91 9.16
C LEU A 153 3.75 15.25 7.67
N SER A 154 4.65 14.60 6.93
CA SER A 154 4.82 14.79 5.49
C SER A 154 3.56 14.37 4.73
N ARG A 155 3.04 13.16 5.01
CA ARG A 155 1.80 12.68 4.40
C ARG A 155 0.59 13.52 4.76
N LEU A 156 0.44 13.95 6.02
CA LEU A 156 -0.67 14.83 6.42
C LEU A 156 -0.62 16.19 5.74
N SER A 157 0.56 16.75 5.55
CA SER A 157 0.75 18.01 4.84
C SER A 157 0.37 17.87 3.36
N LEU A 158 0.75 16.75 2.73
CA LEU A 158 0.36 16.41 1.37
C LEU A 158 -1.15 16.17 1.23
N LEU A 159 -1.77 15.44 2.15
CA LEU A 159 -3.23 15.27 2.20
C LEU A 159 -3.95 16.62 2.32
N SER A 160 -3.42 17.51 3.16
CA SER A 160 -3.95 18.86 3.32
C SER A 160 -3.82 19.69 2.04
N LEU A 161 -2.69 19.59 1.33
CA LEU A 161 -2.48 20.22 0.02
C LEU A 161 -3.47 19.70 -1.03
N ILE A 162 -3.64 18.39 -1.14
CA ILE A 162 -4.59 17.75 -2.08
C ILE A 162 -6.01 18.25 -1.80
N HIS A 163 -6.37 18.36 -0.52
CA HIS A 163 -7.68 18.84 -0.11
C HIS A 163 -7.90 20.32 -0.41
N SER A 164 -6.97 21.20 0.00
CA SER A 164 -7.09 22.65 -0.20
C SER A 164 -7.05 23.04 -1.67
N SER A 165 -6.25 22.33 -2.47
CA SER A 165 -6.14 22.53 -3.93
C SER A 165 -7.25 21.83 -4.72
N LYS A 166 -8.15 21.09 -4.04
CA LYS A 166 -9.24 20.31 -4.64
C LYS A 166 -8.79 19.27 -5.68
N PHE A 167 -7.56 18.78 -5.62
CA PHE A 167 -7.06 17.75 -6.54
C PHE A 167 -7.82 16.43 -6.43
N TYR A 168 -8.46 16.17 -5.29
CA TYR A 168 -9.35 15.02 -5.11
C TYR A 168 -10.57 15.03 -6.05
N GLN A 169 -10.90 16.15 -6.68
CA GLN A 169 -12.06 16.27 -7.59
C GLN A 169 -11.80 15.70 -9.00
N TYR A 170 -10.56 15.33 -9.33
CA TYR A 170 -10.18 14.77 -10.63
C TYR A 170 -10.59 13.29 -10.83
N LYS A 171 -11.48 12.76 -9.99
CA LYS A 171 -12.04 11.41 -10.06
C LYS A 171 -10.99 10.29 -10.09
N LYS A 172 -9.83 10.54 -9.46
CA LYS A 172 -8.85 9.51 -9.12
C LYS A 172 -9.11 9.02 -7.70
N ASP A 173 -8.85 7.75 -7.46
CA ASP A 173 -8.84 7.21 -6.11
C ASP A 173 -7.49 7.49 -5.44
N PHE A 174 -7.48 7.59 -4.11
CA PHE A 174 -6.26 7.79 -3.33
C PHE A 174 -6.05 6.65 -2.34
N HIS A 175 -4.82 6.16 -2.27
CA HIS A 175 -4.41 5.05 -1.41
C HIS A 175 -3.21 5.47 -0.55
N LEU A 176 -3.21 5.16 0.76
CA LEU A 176 -2.00 5.33 1.58
C LEU A 176 -1.21 4.03 1.60
N LEU A 177 -0.01 4.07 1.02
CA LEU A 177 0.85 2.91 0.93
C LEU A 177 1.57 2.67 2.27
N GLY A 178 1.51 1.45 2.80
CA GLY A 178 2.36 0.97 3.90
C GLY A 178 2.28 1.79 5.19
N VAL A 179 1.09 2.04 5.73
CA VAL A 179 0.92 2.83 6.97
C VAL A 179 1.69 2.18 8.14
N SER A 180 2.70 2.88 8.69
CA SER A 180 3.50 2.35 9.82
C SER A 180 3.06 2.86 11.19
N ASP A 181 2.50 4.07 11.24
CA ASP A 181 1.92 4.67 12.44
C ASP A 181 0.41 4.44 12.42
N PRO A 182 -0.12 3.55 13.28
CA PRO A 182 -1.54 3.25 13.23
C PRO A 182 -2.39 4.45 13.71
N GLY A 183 -1.82 5.43 14.42
CA GLY A 183 -2.51 6.66 14.81
C GLY A 183 -2.76 7.60 13.62
N GLU A 184 -1.94 7.55 12.58
CA GLU A 184 -2.07 8.38 11.38
C GLU A 184 -3.45 8.22 10.72
N VAL A 185 -4.02 7.01 10.74
CA VAL A 185 -5.31 6.73 10.11
C VAL A 185 -6.45 7.54 10.73
N LEU A 186 -6.33 7.94 12.00
CA LEU A 186 -7.31 8.79 12.70
C LEU A 186 -7.36 10.20 12.12
N LEU A 187 -6.26 10.67 11.54
CA LEU A 187 -6.17 11.94 10.84
C LEU A 187 -6.51 11.78 9.36
N ALA A 188 -5.96 10.74 8.70
CA ALA A 188 -6.25 10.44 7.31
C ALA A 188 -7.75 10.23 7.03
N LYS A 189 -8.50 9.63 7.96
CA LYS A 189 -9.94 9.39 7.79
C LYS A 189 -10.78 10.66 7.65
N LYS A 190 -10.26 11.82 8.09
CA LYS A 190 -10.90 13.14 7.90
C LYS A 190 -10.96 13.53 6.42
N PHE A 191 -10.08 12.98 5.60
CA PHE A 191 -10.07 13.15 4.16
C PHE A 191 -10.95 12.07 3.52
N SER A 192 -12.24 12.41 3.31
CA SER A 192 -13.24 11.45 2.83
C SER A 192 -12.97 10.87 1.42
N TRP A 193 -12.04 11.44 0.68
CA TRP A 193 -11.60 11.01 -0.64
C TRP A 193 -10.41 10.03 -0.60
N VAL A 194 -9.77 9.82 0.56
CA VAL A 194 -8.82 8.72 0.73
C VAL A 194 -9.62 7.41 0.76
N ARG A 195 -9.44 6.58 -0.26
CA ARG A 195 -10.23 5.37 -0.49
C ARG A 195 -9.78 4.25 0.43
N SER A 196 -8.48 3.94 0.41
CA SER A 196 -7.94 2.73 1.01
C SER A 196 -6.53 2.91 1.56
N ILE A 197 -6.09 1.94 2.35
CA ILE A 197 -4.75 1.86 2.94
C ILE A 197 -4.31 0.39 2.98
N ASP A 198 -3.02 0.14 2.95
CA ASP A 198 -2.40 -1.16 3.27
C ASP A 198 -1.40 -1.01 4.44
N THR A 199 -1.13 -2.12 5.13
CA THR A 199 -0.15 -2.15 6.22
C THR A 199 0.14 -3.58 6.69
N SER A 200 1.33 -3.81 7.24
CA SER A 200 1.63 -4.99 8.06
C SER A 200 1.48 -4.74 9.58
N CYS A 201 1.26 -3.48 10.00
CA CYS A 201 1.41 -3.01 11.38
C CYS A 201 0.59 -3.82 12.41
N PRO A 202 -0.71 -4.13 12.20
CA PRO A 202 -1.48 -4.94 13.15
C PRO A 202 -0.92 -6.34 13.39
N ILE A 203 -0.28 -6.95 12.39
CA ILE A 203 0.34 -8.28 12.50
C ILE A 203 1.70 -8.15 13.18
N VAL A 204 2.51 -7.16 12.78
CA VAL A 204 3.84 -6.94 13.36
C VAL A 204 3.75 -6.51 14.84
N SER A 205 2.73 -5.73 15.23
CA SER A 205 2.52 -5.35 16.63
C SER A 205 2.17 -6.56 17.49
N ALA A 206 1.27 -7.42 17.01
CA ALA A 206 0.89 -8.65 17.69
C ALA A 206 2.05 -9.66 17.80
N LEU A 207 2.93 -9.71 16.81
CA LEU A 207 4.17 -10.49 16.85
C LEU A 207 5.12 -10.03 17.95
N ARG A 208 5.22 -8.71 18.16
CA ARG A 208 6.12 -8.06 19.13
C ARG A 208 5.50 -7.89 20.52
N ASP A 209 4.28 -8.37 20.72
CA ASP A 209 3.49 -8.16 21.93
C ASP A 209 3.30 -6.69 22.31
N ILE A 210 3.13 -5.84 21.29
CA ILE A 210 2.87 -4.41 21.45
C ILE A 210 1.41 -4.15 21.07
N ALA A 211 0.66 -3.53 21.98
CA ALA A 211 -0.70 -3.10 21.69
C ALA A 211 -0.69 -2.04 20.58
N LEU A 212 -1.69 -2.08 19.69
CA LEU A 212 -1.68 -1.24 18.49
C LEU A 212 -1.70 0.27 18.81
N ASP A 213 -2.36 0.65 19.90
CA ASP A 213 -2.44 2.02 20.44
C ASP A 213 -1.17 2.46 21.20
N GLN A 214 -0.20 1.57 21.35
CA GLN A 214 1.09 1.82 22.00
C GLN A 214 2.26 1.80 21.01
N VAL A 215 1.99 1.83 19.70
CA VAL A 215 3.03 1.88 18.68
C VAL A 215 3.58 3.30 18.55
N GLU A 216 4.79 3.52 19.08
CA GLU A 216 5.45 4.84 19.07
C GLU A 216 6.54 4.98 17.98
N LYS A 217 6.99 3.86 17.40
CA LYS A 217 8.09 3.77 16.43
C LYS A 217 7.77 2.76 15.34
N LYS A 218 8.45 2.88 14.18
CA LYS A 218 8.28 1.94 13.05
C LYS A 218 8.58 0.55 13.53
N LEU A 219 7.56 -0.30 13.51
CA LEU A 219 7.75 -1.72 13.74
C LEU A 219 8.37 -2.32 12.49
N VAL A 220 9.64 -2.70 12.59
CA VAL A 220 10.36 -3.35 11.48
C VAL A 220 9.76 -4.74 11.25
N ARG A 221 9.41 -5.06 10.00
CA ARG A 221 9.04 -6.43 9.63
C ARG A 221 10.25 -7.35 9.87
N PRO A 222 10.09 -8.49 10.54
CA PRO A 222 11.17 -9.46 10.65
C PRO A 222 11.59 -9.96 9.26
N GLU A 223 12.84 -10.41 9.15
CA GLU A 223 13.29 -11.14 7.96
C GLU A 223 12.39 -12.34 7.69
N HIS A 224 12.20 -12.69 6.42
CA HIS A 224 11.31 -13.77 6.01
C HIS A 224 9.87 -13.62 6.55
N TYR A 225 9.38 -12.37 6.63
CA TYR A 225 8.06 -12.03 7.16
C TYR A 225 6.92 -12.90 6.60
N PHE A 226 6.94 -13.17 5.29
CA PHE A 226 5.90 -13.96 4.65
C PHE A 226 5.94 -15.46 5.00
N ASP A 227 7.08 -15.98 5.45
CA ASP A 227 7.26 -17.38 5.84
C ASP A 227 6.83 -17.67 7.30
N LEU A 228 6.42 -16.64 8.03
CA LEU A 228 6.09 -16.77 9.45
C LEU A 228 4.89 -17.67 9.72
N THR A 229 5.07 -18.58 10.69
CA THR A 229 3.98 -19.36 11.29
C THR A 229 3.66 -18.85 12.70
N LEU A 230 2.54 -18.13 12.84
CA LEU A 230 2.06 -17.57 14.09
C LEU A 230 1.49 -18.65 15.02
N THR A 231 1.79 -18.53 16.31
CA THR A 231 1.16 -19.34 17.36
C THR A 231 -0.34 -18.99 17.49
N ARG A 232 -1.11 -19.87 18.14
CA ARG A 232 -2.54 -19.60 18.42
C ARG A 232 -2.76 -18.29 19.19
N SER A 233 -1.90 -18.00 20.17
CA SER A 233 -1.95 -16.75 20.94
C SER A 233 -1.70 -15.53 20.04
N GLN A 234 -0.66 -15.57 19.21
CA GLN A 234 -0.35 -14.50 18.26
C GLN A 234 -1.47 -14.28 17.25
N ILE A 235 -2.09 -15.34 16.73
CA ILE A 235 -3.24 -15.21 15.83
C ILE A 235 -4.40 -14.48 16.53
N THR A 236 -4.73 -14.84 17.77
CA THR A 236 -5.78 -14.14 18.54
C THR A 236 -5.44 -12.65 18.73
N LYS A 237 -4.17 -12.33 19.02
CA LYS A 237 -3.71 -10.95 19.13
C LYS A 237 -3.82 -10.21 17.78
N CYS A 238 -3.39 -10.82 16.67
CA CYS A 238 -3.53 -10.28 15.32
C CYS A 238 -5.00 -9.96 15.02
N GLN A 239 -5.92 -10.89 15.27
CA GLN A 239 -7.34 -10.68 15.01
C GLN A 239 -7.91 -9.50 15.82
N LYS A 240 -7.47 -9.30 17.07
CA LYS A 240 -7.85 -8.14 17.88
C LYS A 240 -7.26 -6.84 17.30
N SER A 241 -5.96 -6.82 17.00
CA SER A 241 -5.28 -5.65 16.42
C SER A 241 -5.90 -5.25 15.08
N ILE A 242 -6.20 -6.20 14.21
CA ILE A 242 -6.81 -5.96 12.90
C ILE A 242 -8.21 -5.33 13.06
N LYS A 243 -9.04 -5.87 13.97
CA LYS A 243 -10.38 -5.32 14.24
C LYS A 243 -10.31 -3.90 14.79
N LEU A 244 -9.37 -3.64 15.70
CA LEU A 244 -9.15 -2.31 16.26
C LEU A 244 -8.68 -1.33 15.18
N PHE A 245 -7.71 -1.72 14.36
CA PHE A 245 -7.21 -0.89 13.27
C PHE A 245 -8.32 -0.54 12.26
N LYS A 246 -9.16 -1.52 11.91
CA LYS A 246 -10.32 -1.27 11.05
C LYS A 246 -11.31 -0.30 11.67
N SER A 247 -11.57 -0.38 12.98
CA SER A 247 -12.48 0.57 13.63
C SER A 247 -11.93 2.00 13.59
N TRP A 248 -10.61 2.19 13.58
CA TRP A 248 -9.98 3.50 13.40
C TRP A 248 -10.08 4.02 11.97
N CYS A 249 -10.09 3.11 10.98
CA CYS A 249 -10.26 3.43 9.55
C CYS A 249 -11.73 3.66 9.14
N SER A 250 -12.69 3.18 9.93
CA SER A 250 -14.12 3.40 9.73
C SER A 250 -14.51 4.86 9.92
N ARG A 251 -15.53 5.29 9.17
CA ARG A 251 -16.14 6.61 9.26
C ARG A 251 -17.41 6.55 10.11
#